data_AF-A0A6M0RFU1-F1
#
_entry.id   AF-A0A6M0RFU1-F1
#
_cell.length_a   1.000
_cell.length_b   1.000
_cell.length_c   1.000
_cell.angle_alpha   90.00
_cell.angle_beta   90.00
_cell.angle_gamma   90.00
#
_symmetry.space_group_name_H-M   'P 1'
#
loop_
_entity.id
_entity.type
_entity.pdbx_description
1 polymer ?
#
loop_
_entity_poly.entity_id
_entity_poly.type
_entity_poly.pdbx_seq_one_letter_code
_entity_poly.pdbx_strand_id
1 'polypeptide(L)'
;MSNVLSLILRLYGHGNVVLPSDEQWQDLASKFPSIVGTRQIIIIDVHRVQISCGYGMPLYDYQGQRPTLSAWAEKKGPDGLLSIRSKKGV
;
A
#
# COMPACT_ATOMS: atom_id res chain seq x y z
N MET A 1 -7.13 10.98 32.40
CA MET A 1 -6.49 11.61 31.23
C MET A 1 -5.63 10.56 30.56
N SER A 2 -6.10 10.01 29.44
CA SER A 2 -5.45 8.89 28.75
C SER A 2 -4.15 9.38 28.11
N ASN A 3 -3.02 8.95 28.65
CA ASN A 3 -1.68 9.29 28.14
C ASN A 3 -1.39 8.39 26.93
N VAL A 4 -1.88 8.78 25.75
CA VAL A 4 -1.65 8.04 24.50
C VAL A 4 -0.26 8.42 24.00
N LEU A 5 0.74 7.61 24.34
CA LEU A 5 2.07 7.70 23.73
C LEU A 5 1.96 7.17 22.28
N SER A 6 2.03 8.08 21.31
CA SER A 6 2.08 7.72 19.89
C SER A 6 3.36 6.94 19.59
N LEU A 7 3.23 5.63 19.33
CA LEU A 7 4.34 4.78 18.95
C LEU A 7 4.57 4.86 17.44
N ILE A 8 5.71 5.42 17.02
CA ILE A 8 6.08 5.44 15.60
C ILE A 8 7.14 4.37 15.35
N LEU A 9 6.80 3.41 14.49
CA LEU A 9 7.71 2.38 14.00
C LEU A 9 8.27 2.79 12.63
N ARG A 10 9.60 2.82 12.49
CA ARG A 10 10.30 3.05 11.23
C ARG A 10 11.04 1.79 10.83
N LEU A 11 10.77 1.30 9.62
CA LEU A 11 11.42 0.16 9.01
C LEU A 11 12.33 0.66 7.89
N TYR A 12 13.60 0.25 7.91
CA TYR A 12 14.60 0.55 6.89
C TYR A 12 15.00 -0.75 6.21
N GLY A 13 14.93 -0.76 4.88
CA GLY A 13 15.12 -1.96 4.08
C GLY A 13 15.30 -1.65 2.60
N HIS A 14 15.62 -2.67 1.82
CA HIS A 14 15.63 -2.59 0.36
C HIS A 14 14.29 -3.07 -0.19
N GLY A 15 13.70 -2.29 -1.09
CA GLY A 15 12.42 -2.59 -1.72
C GLY A 15 12.59 -3.24 -3.08
N ASN A 16 11.91 -4.35 -3.32
CA ASN A 16 11.75 -4.99 -4.63
C ASN A 16 10.30 -4.86 -5.09
N VAL A 17 10.11 -4.46 -6.35
CA VAL A 17 8.77 -4.31 -6.95
C VAL A 17 8.40 -5.59 -7.67
N VAL A 18 7.23 -6.13 -7.35
CA VAL A 18 6.60 -7.25 -8.06
C VAL A 18 5.37 -6.73 -8.78
N LEU A 19 5.34 -6.90 -10.10
CA LEU A 19 4.27 -6.51 -11.01
C LEU A 19 3.34 -7.68 -11.32
N PRO A 20 2.12 -7.43 -11.81
CA PRO A 20 1.18 -8.48 -12.23
C PRO A 20 1.72 -9.47 -13.26
N SER A 21 2.73 -9.07 -14.03
CA SER A 21 3.40 -9.90 -15.02
C SER A 21 4.44 -10.86 -14.43
N ASP A 22 4.84 -10.65 -13.18
CA ASP A 22 5.95 -11.38 -12.58
C ASP A 22 5.46 -12.71 -12.00
N GLU A 23 6.30 -13.75 -12.09
CA GLU A 23 5.97 -15.11 -11.68
C GLU A 23 5.50 -15.19 -10.21
N GLN A 24 6.11 -14.39 -9.34
CA GLN A 24 5.81 -14.35 -7.90
C GLN A 24 4.47 -13.67 -7.56
N TRP A 25 3.81 -13.04 -8.54
CA TRP A 25 2.62 -12.25 -8.29
C TRP A 25 1.49 -13.06 -7.67
N GLN A 26 1.20 -14.24 -8.23
CA GLN A 26 0.03 -15.03 -7.83
C GLN A 26 0.11 -15.43 -6.35
N ASP A 27 1.28 -15.88 -5.92
CA ASP A 27 1.53 -16.30 -4.54
C ASP A 27 1.46 -15.12 -3.57
N LEU A 28 2.03 -13.98 -3.95
CA LEU A 28 2.07 -12.80 -3.09
C LEU A 28 0.72 -12.09 -3.02
N ALA A 29 0.02 -11.94 -4.15
CA ALA A 29 -1.29 -11.30 -4.22
C ALA A 29 -2.33 -12.05 -3.38
N SER A 30 -2.22 -13.38 -3.28
CA SER A 30 -3.12 -14.20 -2.45
C SER A 30 -3.06 -13.87 -0.95
N LYS A 31 -1.99 -13.22 -0.48
CA LYS A 31 -1.81 -12.81 0.92
C LYS A 31 -2.61 -11.55 1.28
N PHE A 32 -3.21 -10.89 0.29
CA PHE A 32 -3.98 -9.66 0.48
C PHE A 32 -5.43 -9.85 0.04
N PRO A 33 -6.37 -9.03 0.56
CA PRO A 33 -7.69 -8.92 -0.04
C PRO A 33 -7.57 -8.53 -1.52
N SER A 34 -8.45 -9.08 -2.36
CA SER A 34 -8.49 -8.73 -3.77
C SER A 34 -8.95 -7.28 -3.94
N ILE A 35 -8.02 -6.38 -4.21
CA ILE A 35 -8.30 -4.95 -4.46
C ILE A 35 -8.29 -4.72 -5.97
N VAL A 36 -9.43 -4.29 -6.51
CA VAL A 36 -9.57 -3.95 -7.92
C VAL A 36 -8.59 -2.81 -8.25
N GLY A 37 -7.76 -3.02 -9.27
CA GLY A 37 -6.78 -2.04 -9.70
C GLY A 37 -5.44 -2.08 -8.97
N THR A 38 -5.16 -3.11 -8.16
CA THR A 38 -3.81 -3.36 -7.63
C THR A 38 -2.78 -3.33 -8.76
N ARG A 39 -1.70 -2.57 -8.55
CA ARG A 39 -0.70 -2.26 -9.61
C ARG A 39 0.64 -2.95 -9.39
N GLN A 40 1.03 -3.10 -8.14
CA GLN A 40 2.33 -3.61 -7.74
C GLN A 40 2.26 -4.07 -6.30
N ILE A 41 3.12 -5.02 -5.96
CA ILE A 41 3.42 -5.43 -4.59
C ILE A 41 4.87 -5.02 -4.33
N ILE A 42 5.16 -4.46 -3.15
CA ILE A 42 6.52 -4.08 -2.77
C ILE A 42 6.95 -5.00 -1.63
N ILE A 43 7.98 -5.79 -1.87
CA ILE A 43 8.64 -6.62 -0.85
C ILE A 43 9.78 -5.77 -0.26
N ILE A 44 9.88 -5.72 1.07
CA ILE A 44 10.95 -4.97 1.74
C ILE A 44 11.78 -5.92 2.60
N ASP A 45 13.06 -6.06 2.27
CA ASP A 45 14.04 -6.74 3.10
C ASP A 45 14.56 -5.77 4.18
N VAL A 46 13.94 -5.84 5.36
CA VAL A 46 14.21 -4.94 6.49
C VAL A 46 15.52 -5.32 7.19
N HIS A 47 16.47 -4.38 7.28
CA HIS A 47 17.75 -4.55 8.00
C HIS A 47 17.87 -3.68 9.24
N ARG A 48 17.00 -2.68 9.42
CA ARG A 48 16.99 -1.83 10.62
C ARG A 48 15.58 -1.41 11.00
N VAL A 49 15.35 -1.40 12.31
CA VAL A 49 14.10 -0.96 12.93
C VAL A 49 14.40 0.16 13.92
N GLN A 50 13.55 1.18 13.94
CA GLN A 50 13.61 2.26 14.92
C GLN A 50 12.23 2.55 15.49
N ILE A 51 12.19 2.82 16.79
CA ILE A 51 10.98 3.17 17.52
C ILE A 51 11.16 4.57 18.09
N SER A 52 10.11 5.38 18.08
CA SER A 52 10.10 6.68 18.76
C SER A 52 8.76 6.93 19.44
N CYS A 53 8.79 7.69 20.56
CA CYS A 53 7.62 7.98 21.39
C CYS A 53 6.72 9.11 20.85
N GLY A 54 7.04 9.67 19.68
CA GLY A 54 6.15 10.61 18.97
C GLY A 54 5.81 11.90 19.71
N TYR A 55 6.51 12.25 20.79
CA TYR A 55 6.15 13.33 21.73
C TYR A 55 6.01 14.72 21.08
N GLY A 56 6.69 14.95 19.95
CA GLY A 56 6.61 16.20 19.18
C GLY A 56 5.70 16.14 17.95
N MET A 57 4.96 15.04 17.71
CA MET A 57 4.05 14.93 16.56
C MET A 57 2.65 15.45 16.91
N PRO A 58 1.97 16.15 15.99
CA PRO A 58 0.57 16.49 16.15
C PRO A 58 -0.29 15.24 16.37
N LEU A 59 -1.35 15.38 17.17
CA LEU A 59 -2.36 14.34 17.29
C LEU A 59 -3.08 14.22 15.94
N TYR A 60 -3.07 13.01 15.40
CA TYR A 60 -3.83 12.64 14.20
C TYR A 60 -4.79 11.52 14.57
N ASP A 61 -6.03 11.67 14.14
CA ASP A 61 -7.03 10.61 14.25
C ASP A 61 -7.18 9.89 12.92
N TYR A 62 -7.24 8.55 12.97
CA TYR A 62 -7.40 7.75 11.77
C TYR A 62 -8.86 7.77 11.32
N GLN A 63 -9.12 8.48 10.21
CA GLN A 63 -10.47 8.64 9.65
C GLN A 63 -10.88 7.56 8.64
N GLY A 64 -10.02 6.55 8.40
CA GLY A 64 -10.28 5.51 7.39
C GLY A 64 -9.56 5.71 6.05
N GLN A 65 -9.80 4.79 5.12
CA GLN A 65 -9.29 4.85 3.74
C GLN A 65 -10.26 5.64 2.85
N ARG A 66 -9.72 6.34 1.83
CA ARG A 66 -10.55 7.03 0.83
C ARG A 66 -11.15 6.01 -0.16
N PRO A 67 -12.48 5.92 -0.31
CA PRO A 67 -13.10 4.94 -1.20
C PRO A 67 -12.97 5.30 -2.68
N THR A 68 -12.59 6.55 -2.99
CA THR A 68 -12.62 7.13 -4.33
C THR A 68 -11.84 6.31 -5.36
N LEU A 69 -10.66 5.79 -4.98
CA LEU A 69 -9.83 5.02 -5.91
C LEU A 69 -10.45 3.64 -6.19
N SER A 70 -10.89 2.93 -5.15
CA SER A 70 -11.53 1.62 -5.29
C SER A 70 -12.82 1.72 -6.10
N ALA A 71 -13.70 2.68 -5.77
CA ALA A 71 -14.94 2.90 -6.51
C ALA A 71 -14.71 3.28 -7.98
N TRP A 72 -13.69 4.09 -8.27
CA TRP A 72 -13.29 4.39 -9.65
C TRP A 72 -12.77 3.14 -10.39
N ALA A 73 -11.97 2.32 -9.72
CA ALA A 73 -11.39 1.12 -10.30
C ALA A 73 -12.46 0.06 -10.58
N GLU A 74 -13.38 -0.15 -9.63
CA GLU A 74 -14.55 -1.01 -9.78
C GLU A 74 -15.43 -0.57 -10.95
N LYS A 75 -15.74 0.74 -11.04
CA LYS A 75 -16.52 1.29 -12.16
C LYS A 75 -15.86 1.07 -13.52
N LYS A 76 -14.52 1.07 -13.58
CA LYS A 76 -13.78 0.83 -14.83
C LYS A 76 -13.71 -0.64 -15.20
N GLY A 77 -13.70 -1.54 -14.22
CA GLY A 77 -13.49 -2.97 -14.43
C GLY A 77 -12.09 -3.29 -14.97
N PRO A 78 -11.75 -4.59 -15.09
CA PRO A 78 -10.42 -5.04 -15.48
C PRO A 78 -9.97 -4.50 -16.85
N ASP A 79 -10.83 -4.60 -17.87
CA ASP A 79 -10.50 -4.18 -19.24
C ASP A 79 -10.30 -2.65 -19.35
N GLY A 80 -11.16 -1.90 -18.65
CA GLY A 80 -11.05 -0.45 -18.57
C GLY A 80 -9.76 -0.01 -17.90
N LEU A 81 -9.30 -0.74 -16.89
CA LEU A 81 -8.03 -0.47 -16.20
C LEU A 81 -6.82 -0.79 -17.08
N LEU A 82 -6.84 -1.90 -17.82
CA LEU A 82 -5.79 -2.26 -18.78
C LEU A 82 -5.64 -1.17 -19.86
N SER A 83 -6.75 -0.72 -20.44
CA SER A 83 -6.74 0.32 -21.47
C SER A 83 -6.09 1.64 -21.01
N ILE A 84 -6.23 1.97 -19.72
CA ILE A 84 -5.68 3.20 -19.14
C ILE A 84 -4.18 3.07 -18.90
N ARG A 85 -3.71 1.89 -18.46
CA ARG A 85 -2.28 1.60 -18.27
C ARG A 85 -1.54 1.75 -19.60
N SER A 86 -2.05 1.10 -20.66
CA SER A 86 -1.46 1.17 -22.01
C SER A 86 -1.43 2.59 -22.61
N LYS A 87 -2.43 3.43 -22.33
CA LYS A 87 -2.52 4.79 -22.88
C LYS A 87 -1.67 5.83 -22.15
N LYS A 88 -1.34 5.60 -20.87
CA LYS A 88 -0.64 6.61 -20.04
C LYS A 88 0.86 6.34 -19.85
N GLY A 89 1.41 5.31 -20.47
CA GLY A 89 2.85 5.01 -20.38
C GLY A 89 3.32 4.72 -18.95
N VAL A 90 2.47 4.02 -18.17
CA VAL A 90 2.79 3.48 -16.84
C VAL A 90 2.57 1.98 -16.88
#